data_AF-A0A4Q1DD40-F1
#
_entry.id   AF-A0A4Q1DD40-F1
#
_cell.length_a   1.000
_cell.length_b   1.000
_cell.length_c   1.000
_cell.angle_alpha   90.00
_cell.angle_beta   90.00
_cell.angle_gamma   90.00
#
_symmetry.space_group_name_H-M   'P 1'
#
loop_
_entity.id
_entity.type
_entity.pdbx_description
1 polymer ?
#
loop_
_entity_poly.entity_id
_entity_poly.type
_entity_poly.pdbx_seq_one_letter_code
_entity_poly.pdbx_strand_id
1 'polypeptide(L)'
;MAYKEQLEAIKNYYPFENWRDSYDDGLEQYTPENCNKAQDIFDTLIASLIELGEDAEENNKVELFKTAILSLNELNEEVEDLIETGEREDLCELIDRITVAAGLNPANYADGAGVADEWREW
;
A
#
# COMPACT_ATOMS: atom_id res chain seq x y z
N MET A 1 0.72 3.92 -21.74
CA MET A 1 0.53 4.85 -20.62
C MET A 1 1.90 5.10 -20.04
N ALA A 2 2.29 6.35 -19.79
CA ALA A 2 3.62 6.63 -19.23
C ALA A 2 3.70 6.07 -17.80
N TYR A 3 4.88 5.64 -17.36
CA TYR A 3 5.12 5.08 -16.01
C TYR A 3 4.44 5.87 -14.89
N LYS A 4 4.61 7.20 -14.90
CA LYS A 4 3.93 8.11 -13.96
C LYS A 4 2.40 7.99 -14.01
N GLU A 5 1.81 7.97 -15.20
CA GLU A 5 0.36 7.87 -15.36
C GLU A 5 -0.17 6.51 -14.88
N GLN A 6 0.60 5.43 -15.06
CA GLN A 6 0.23 4.10 -14.54
C GLN A 6 0.21 4.09 -13.01
N LEU A 7 1.25 4.64 -12.37
CA LEU A 7 1.33 4.75 -10.93
C LEU A 7 0.23 5.65 -10.35
N GLU A 8 -0.01 6.83 -10.93
CA GLU A 8 -1.11 7.71 -10.49
C GLU A 8 -2.50 7.07 -10.69
N ALA A 9 -2.68 6.27 -11.74
CA ALA A 9 -3.94 5.58 -11.98
C ALA A 9 -4.27 4.55 -10.89
N ILE A 10 -3.29 4.07 -10.13
CA ILE A 10 -3.51 3.13 -9.03
C ILE A 10 -4.37 3.74 -7.91
N LYS A 11 -4.34 5.07 -7.73
CA LYS A 11 -5.15 5.76 -6.71
C LYS A 11 -6.65 5.54 -6.85
N ASN A 12 -7.13 5.16 -8.05
CA ASN A 12 -8.53 4.79 -8.27
C ASN A 12 -8.93 3.45 -7.64
N TYR A 13 -7.96 2.68 -7.14
CA TYR A 13 -8.18 1.40 -6.46
C TYR A 13 -7.95 1.49 -4.95
N TYR A 14 -7.82 2.71 -4.40
CA TYR A 14 -7.67 2.90 -2.97
C TYR A 14 -8.92 2.43 -2.21
N PRO A 15 -8.77 1.62 -1.15
CA PRO A 15 -9.89 1.13 -0.37
C PRO A 15 -10.37 2.14 0.69
N PHE A 16 -9.64 3.24 0.90
CA PHE A 16 -9.82 4.13 2.06
C PHE A 16 -11.14 4.90 2.08
N GLU A 17 -11.81 5.12 0.95
CA GLU A 17 -13.20 5.63 0.99
C GLU A 17 -14.14 4.61 1.62
N ASN A 18 -14.05 3.34 1.25
CA ASN A 18 -14.88 2.28 1.83
C ASN A 18 -14.59 2.08 3.33
N TRP A 19 -13.32 2.19 3.73
CA TRP A 19 -12.96 2.13 5.15
C TRP A 19 -13.61 3.28 5.93
N ARG A 20 -13.52 4.52 5.41
CA ARG A 20 -14.17 5.70 6.03
C ARG A 20 -15.68 5.55 6.11
N ASP A 21 -16.34 5.02 5.07
CA ASP A 21 -17.78 4.78 5.08
C ASP A 21 -18.18 3.80 6.21
N SER A 22 -17.30 2.84 6.52
CA SER A 22 -17.54 1.86 7.58
C SER A 22 -17.47 2.46 8.99
N TYR A 23 -16.90 3.65 9.16
CA TYR A 23 -16.96 4.41 10.42
C TYR A 23 -18.40 4.74 10.81
N ASP A 24 -19.22 5.14 9.83
CA ASP A 24 -20.64 5.46 10.05
C ASP A 24 -21.47 4.22 10.41
N ASP A 25 -20.96 3.03 10.08
CA ASP A 25 -21.51 1.72 10.45
C ASP A 25 -21.02 1.21 11.82
N GLY A 26 -20.20 2.00 12.52
CA GLY A 26 -19.75 1.72 13.89
C GLY A 26 -18.35 1.13 14.01
N LEU A 27 -17.58 1.07 12.92
CA LEU A 27 -16.15 0.69 12.96
C LEU A 27 -15.30 1.92 13.32
N GLU A 28 -15.23 2.21 14.62
CA GLU A 28 -14.61 3.44 15.16
C GLU A 28 -13.10 3.56 14.85
N GLN A 29 -12.42 2.47 14.50
CA GLN A 29 -11.01 2.50 14.07
C GLN A 29 -10.82 3.26 12.75
N TYR A 30 -11.83 3.33 11.89
CA TYR A 30 -11.78 4.00 10.59
C TYR A 30 -12.11 5.49 10.66
N THR A 31 -11.59 6.17 11.68
CA THR A 31 -11.65 7.63 11.71
C THR A 31 -11.04 8.22 10.43
N PRO A 32 -11.53 9.40 9.97
CA PRO A 32 -10.90 10.08 8.84
C PRO A 32 -9.39 10.28 9.01
N GLU A 33 -8.91 10.48 10.24
CA GLU A 33 -7.48 10.59 10.53
C GLU A 33 -6.72 9.29 10.23
N ASN A 34 -7.21 8.15 10.74
CA ASN A 34 -6.53 6.86 10.56
C ASN A 34 -6.53 6.42 9.10
N CYS A 35 -7.66 6.56 8.40
CA CYS A 35 -7.73 6.27 6.97
C CYS A 35 -6.83 7.19 6.15
N ASN A 36 -6.68 8.47 6.53
CA ASN A 36 -5.74 9.38 5.87
C ASN A 36 -4.29 8.97 6.10
N LYS A 37 -3.91 8.53 7.32
CA LYS A 37 -2.56 8.01 7.57
C LYS A 37 -2.23 6.81 6.67
N ALA A 38 -3.16 5.86 6.56
CA ALA A 38 -2.99 4.71 5.67
C ALA A 38 -2.86 5.17 4.20
N GLN A 39 -3.73 6.07 3.74
CA GLN A 39 -3.67 6.62 2.38
C GLN A 39 -2.35 7.35 2.11
N ASP A 40 -1.87 8.17 3.04
CA ASP A 40 -0.66 8.98 2.90
C ASP A 40 0.59 8.11 2.74
N ILE A 41 0.62 6.91 3.33
CA ILE A 41 1.70 5.92 3.12
C ILE A 41 1.76 5.50 1.65
N PHE A 42 0.62 5.22 1.02
CA PHE A 42 0.57 4.84 -0.40
C PHE A 42 0.81 6.02 -1.33
N ASP A 43 0.29 7.20 -1.00
CA ASP A 43 0.56 8.43 -1.76
C ASP A 43 2.06 8.75 -1.75
N THR A 44 2.74 8.54 -0.62
CA THR A 44 4.19 8.70 -0.50
C THR A 44 4.93 7.65 -1.32
N LEU A 45 4.56 6.36 -1.21
CA LEU A 45 5.16 5.29 -2.01
C LEU A 45 5.06 5.60 -3.52
N ILE A 46 3.88 5.96 -4.00
CA ILE A 46 3.63 6.29 -5.41
C ILE A 46 4.47 7.51 -5.83
N ALA A 47 4.48 8.57 -5.04
CA ALA A 47 5.25 9.77 -5.34
C ALA A 47 6.76 9.47 -5.40
N SER A 48 7.28 8.69 -4.46
CA SER A 48 8.69 8.28 -4.44
C SER A 48 9.04 7.37 -5.61
N LEU A 49 8.17 6.44 -6.01
CA LEU A 49 8.40 5.61 -7.20
C LEU A 49 8.42 6.44 -8.49
N ILE A 50 7.56 7.46 -8.60
CA ILE A 50 7.54 8.41 -9.73
C ILE A 50 8.84 9.22 -9.77
N GLU A 51 9.28 9.74 -8.62
CA GLU A 51 10.51 10.52 -8.49
C GLU A 51 11.75 9.69 -8.83
N LEU A 52 11.78 8.45 -8.34
CA LEU A 52 12.86 7.50 -8.57
C LEU A 52 12.96 7.11 -10.06
N GLY A 53 11.81 7.00 -10.75
CA GLY A 53 11.72 6.80 -12.19
C GLY A 53 11.68 5.32 -12.62
N GLU A 54 11.22 5.12 -13.87
CA GLU A 54 10.99 3.77 -14.45
C GLU A 54 12.26 2.93 -14.54
N ASP A 55 13.38 3.55 -14.92
CA ASP A 55 14.66 2.88 -15.15
C ASP A 55 15.49 2.64 -13.87
N ALA A 56 14.95 2.99 -12.71
CA ALA A 56 15.64 2.79 -11.44
C ALA A 56 15.84 1.30 -11.12
N GLU A 57 16.96 1.00 -10.46
CA GLU A 57 17.27 -0.36 -10.03
C GLU A 57 16.17 -0.95 -9.16
N GLU A 58 15.88 -2.23 -9.35
CA GLU A 58 14.86 -2.97 -8.61
C GLU A 58 15.01 -2.81 -7.10
N ASN A 59 16.22 -2.96 -6.56
CA ASN A 59 16.49 -2.82 -5.13
C ASN A 59 16.07 -1.45 -4.57
N ASN A 60 16.25 -0.37 -5.33
CA ASN A 60 15.84 0.97 -4.89
C ASN A 60 14.31 1.09 -4.83
N LYS A 61 13.59 0.47 -5.77
CA LYS A 61 12.12 0.41 -5.75
C LYS A 61 11.63 -0.44 -4.58
N VAL A 62 12.24 -1.61 -4.36
CA VAL A 62 11.90 -2.54 -3.28
C VAL A 62 12.08 -1.90 -1.90
N GLU A 63 13.13 -1.09 -1.69
CA GLU A 63 13.30 -0.36 -0.42
C GLU A 63 12.18 0.69 -0.17
N LEU A 64 11.55 1.24 -1.21
CA LEU A 64 10.37 2.09 -1.04
C LEU A 64 9.15 1.28 -0.58
N PHE A 65 8.93 0.08 -1.15
CA PHE A 65 7.86 -0.82 -0.70
C PHE A 65 8.06 -1.22 0.76
N LYS A 66 9.27 -1.65 1.12
CA LYS A 66 9.62 -1.99 2.49
C LYS A 66 9.31 -0.83 3.44
N THR A 67 9.70 0.38 3.09
CA THR A 67 9.40 1.58 3.90
C THR A 67 7.89 1.74 4.11
N ALA A 68 7.09 1.61 3.05
CA ALA A 68 5.63 1.69 3.15
C ALA A 68 5.02 0.59 4.03
N ILE A 69 5.48 -0.66 3.89
CA ILE A 69 4.98 -1.81 4.66
C ILE A 69 5.32 -1.67 6.15
N LEU A 70 6.53 -1.21 6.47
CA LEU A 70 6.91 -0.95 7.86
C LEU A 70 6.06 0.19 8.47
N SER A 71 5.76 1.24 7.72
CA SER A 71 4.83 2.28 8.18
C SER A 71 3.41 1.77 8.37
N LEU A 72 2.95 0.78 7.58
CA LEU A 72 1.66 0.11 7.81
C LEU A 72 1.68 -0.75 9.08
N ASN A 73 2.78 -1.46 9.35
CA ASN A 73 2.94 -2.21 10.60
C ASN A 73 2.85 -1.26 11.81
N GLU A 74 3.60 -0.15 11.79
CA GLU A 74 3.57 0.87 12.84
C GLU A 74 2.15 1.44 13.03
N LEU A 75 1.46 1.78 11.93
CA LEU A 75 0.10 2.29 12.00
C LEU A 75 -0.89 1.26 12.59
N ASN A 76 -0.72 -0.02 12.26
CA ASN A 76 -1.55 -1.10 12.80
C ASN A 76 -1.28 -1.38 14.29
N GLU A 77 -0.05 -1.16 14.76
CA GLU A 77 0.27 -1.20 16.18
C GLU A 77 -0.33 -0.02 16.95
N GLU A 78 -0.40 1.16 16.32
CA GLU A 78 -0.97 2.37 16.93
C GLU A 78 -2.51 2.35 17.00
N VAL A 79 -3.17 1.70 16.05
CA VAL A 79 -4.63 1.67 15.90
C VAL A 79 -5.11 0.22 16.00
N GLU A 80 -5.70 -0.12 17.14
CA GLU A 80 -6.28 -1.44 17.40
C GLU A 80 -7.31 -1.82 16.32
N ASP A 81 -7.23 -3.07 15.84
CA ASP A 81 -8.11 -3.68 14.84
C ASP A 81 -8.19 -2.89 13.50
N LEU A 82 -7.15 -2.13 13.15
CA LEU A 82 -7.11 -1.38 11.89
C LEU A 82 -6.98 -2.28 10.66
N ILE A 83 -6.09 -3.27 10.70
CA ILE A 83 -5.85 -4.19 9.59
C ILE A 83 -6.22 -5.60 10.04
N GLU A 84 -7.42 -6.02 9.65
CA GLU A 84 -7.92 -7.37 9.87
C GLU A 84 -7.91 -8.15 8.54
N THR A 85 -8.68 -9.24 8.44
CA THR A 85 -8.66 -10.11 7.27
C THR A 85 -9.06 -9.40 5.96
N GLY A 86 -10.08 -8.52 6.00
CA GLY A 86 -10.57 -7.85 4.79
C GLY A 86 -9.59 -6.76 4.31
N GLU A 87 -9.09 -5.98 5.25
CA GLU A 87 -8.15 -4.89 5.01
C GLU A 87 -6.81 -5.43 4.55
N ARG A 88 -6.37 -6.57 5.10
CA ARG A 88 -5.20 -7.28 4.59
C ARG A 88 -5.35 -7.64 3.11
N GLU A 89 -6.51 -8.13 2.70
CA GLU A 89 -6.77 -8.47 1.30
C GLU A 89 -6.75 -7.22 0.40
N ASP A 90 -7.40 -6.14 0.83
CA ASP A 90 -7.37 -4.85 0.12
C ASP A 90 -5.94 -4.31 -0.03
N LEU A 91 -5.15 -4.33 1.04
CA LEU A 91 -3.78 -3.82 1.07
C LEU A 91 -2.84 -4.69 0.22
N CYS A 92 -2.91 -6.02 0.33
CA CYS A 92 -2.10 -6.90 -0.51
C CYS A 92 -2.43 -6.71 -2.00
N GLU A 93 -3.71 -6.61 -2.36
CA GLU A 93 -4.10 -6.35 -3.75
C GLU A 93 -3.59 -4.98 -4.24
N LEU A 94 -3.71 -3.94 -3.42
CA LEU A 94 -3.20 -2.61 -3.75
C LEU A 94 -1.69 -2.62 -3.93
N ILE A 95 -0.95 -3.25 -3.02
CA ILE A 95 0.52 -3.36 -3.08
C ILE A 95 0.95 -4.08 -4.35
N ASP A 96 0.34 -5.21 -4.70
CA ASP A 96 0.65 -5.96 -5.92
C ASP A 96 0.40 -5.13 -7.18
N ARG A 97 -0.70 -4.36 -7.22
CA ARG A 97 -0.99 -3.43 -8.32
C ARG A 97 0.10 -2.38 -8.46
N ILE A 98 0.59 -1.81 -7.36
CA ILE A 98 1.70 -0.84 -7.37
C ILE A 98 2.99 -1.53 -7.81
N THR A 99 3.27 -2.75 -7.35
CA THR A 99 4.45 -3.55 -7.76
C THR A 99 4.48 -3.75 -9.28
N VAL A 100 3.35 -4.16 -9.87
CA VAL A 100 3.22 -4.30 -11.33
C VAL A 100 3.39 -2.96 -12.04
N ALA A 101 2.75 -1.89 -11.54
CA ALA A 101 2.88 -0.55 -12.12
C ALA A 101 4.32 0.02 -12.01
N ALA A 102 5.08 -0.39 -11.00
CA ALA A 102 6.47 -0.05 -10.81
C ALA A 102 7.43 -0.82 -11.75
N GLY A 103 6.90 -1.72 -12.59
CA GLY A 103 7.67 -2.58 -13.48
C GLY A 103 8.32 -3.79 -12.79
N LEU A 104 7.85 -4.13 -11.59
CA LEU A 104 8.27 -5.31 -10.83
C LEU A 104 7.25 -6.44 -11.01
N ASN A 105 7.61 -7.64 -10.55
CA ASN A 105 6.72 -8.81 -10.59
C ASN A 105 6.47 -9.33 -9.17
N PRO A 106 5.23 -9.24 -8.64
CA PRO A 106 4.88 -9.75 -7.31
C PRO A 106 5.35 -11.20 -7.07
N ALA A 107 5.30 -12.05 -8.10
CA ALA A 107 5.68 -13.45 -8.00
C ALA A 107 7.18 -13.68 -7.69
N ASN A 108 8.02 -12.65 -7.76
CA ASN A 108 9.43 -12.72 -7.41
C ASN A 108 9.69 -12.59 -5.91
N TYR A 109 8.69 -12.23 -5.10
CA TYR A 109 8.82 -11.92 -3.67
C TYR A 109 8.04 -12.92 -2.81
N ALA A 110 8.59 -13.25 -1.64
CA ALA A 110 8.00 -14.13 -0.63
C ALA A 110 7.43 -15.45 -1.20
N ASP A 111 8.24 -16.18 -1.97
CA ASP A 111 7.83 -17.43 -2.64
C ASP A 111 6.55 -17.31 -3.52
N GLY A 112 6.31 -16.10 -4.04
CA GLY A 112 5.17 -15.79 -4.89
C GLY A 112 3.95 -15.22 -4.16
N ALA A 113 4.07 -14.93 -2.86
CA ALA A 113 3.00 -14.33 -2.08
C ALA A 113 2.87 -12.80 -2.30
N GLY A 114 3.93 -12.14 -2.76
CA GLY A 114 3.94 -10.71 -3.07
C GLY A 114 4.93 -9.92 -2.21
N VAL A 115 5.19 -8.67 -2.58
CA VAL A 115 6.21 -7.84 -1.89
C VAL A 115 5.77 -7.45 -0.48
N ALA A 116 4.47 -7.42 -0.20
CA ALA A 116 3.92 -7.19 1.14
C ALA A 116 4.40 -8.24 2.14
N ASP A 117 4.39 -9.52 1.73
CA ASP A 117 4.71 -10.68 2.58
C ASP A 117 6.18 -10.76 3.01
N GLU A 118 7.08 -9.97 2.42
CA GLU A 118 8.47 -9.87 2.87
C GLU A 118 8.60 -9.21 4.25
N TRP A 119 7.66 -8.31 4.62
CA TRP A 119 7.78 -7.48 5.82
C TRP A 119 6.50 -7.24 6.62
N ARG A 120 5.31 -7.61 6.12
CA ARG A 120 4.07 -7.34 6.85
C ARG A 120 3.98 -8.13 8.16
N GLU A 121 3.40 -7.50 9.17
CA GLU A 121 3.12 -8.11 10.47
C GLU A 121 1.61 -8.18 10.79
N TRP A 122 0.78 -7.58 9.93
CA TRP A 122 -0.69 -7.64 9.88
C TRP A 122 -1.20 -8.73 8.94
#